data_AF-A0A7G9YR36-F1
#
_entry.id   AF-A0A7G9YR36-F1
#
_cell.length_a   1.000
_cell.length_b   1.000
_cell.length_c   1.000
_cell.angle_alpha   90.00
_cell.angle_beta   90.00
_cell.angle_gamma   90.00
#
_symmetry.space_group_name_H-M   'P 1'
#
loop_
_entity.id
_entity.type
_entity.pdbx_description
1 polymer ?
#
loop_
_entity_poly.entity_id
_entity_poly.type
_entity_poly.pdbx_seq_one_letter_code
_entity_poly.pdbx_strand_id
1 'polypeptide(L)' 'MKAVMKIGPKGQVVIPRDFRNALKIYPGSRVLFRLTGNKLEMEKPPSDAVAIFKETAKGMGKLRFDSHEAYVEELEERVN' A
#
# COMPACT_ATOMS: atom_id res chain seq x y z
N MET A 1 -5.87 21.88 -5.79
CA MET A 1 -5.00 22.71 -4.93
C MET A 1 -3.63 22.81 -5.57
N LYS A 2 -2.99 23.99 -5.55
CA LYS A 2 -1.63 24.20 -6.08
C LYS A 2 -0.85 25.02 -5.03
N ALA A 3 0.40 24.65 -4.76
CA ALA A 3 1.28 25.39 -3.86
C ALA A 3 2.70 25.37 -4.42
N VAL A 4 3.39 26.51 -4.35
CA VAL A 4 4.79 26.65 -4.77
C VAL A 4 5.64 26.76 -3.51
N MET A 5 6.52 25.80 -3.28
CA MET A 5 7.39 25.74 -2.10
C MET A 5 8.85 25.89 -2.52
N LYS A 6 9.65 26.52 -1.66
CA LYS A 6 11.11 26.57 -1.83
C LYS A 6 11.72 25.23 -1.45
N ILE A 7 12.75 24.83 -2.18
CA ILE A 7 13.58 23.69 -1.83
C ILE A 7 14.54 24.12 -0.72
N GLY A 8 14.57 23.37 0.38
CA GLY A 8 15.48 23.59 1.49
C GLY A 8 16.91 23.10 1.20
N PRO A 9 17.85 23.32 2.14
CA PRO A 9 19.29 23.11 1.92
C PRO A 9 19.69 21.69 1.50
N LYS A 10 18.87 20.69 1.83
CA LYS A 10 19.13 19.27 1.54
C LYS A 10 18.27 18.72 0.39
N GLY A 11 17.69 19.57 -0.45
CA GLY A 11 16.72 19.13 -1.45
C GLY A 11 15.34 18.81 -0.86
N GLN A 12 15.10 19.15 0.41
CA GLN A 12 13.83 18.89 1.09
C GLN A 12 12.74 19.87 0.65
N VAL A 13 11.52 19.39 0.42
CA VAL A 13 10.35 20.23 0.15
C VAL A 13 9.36 20.07 1.29
N VAL A 14 8.90 21.19 1.84
CA VAL A 14 7.87 21.17 2.88
C VAL A 14 6.52 20.89 2.24
N ILE A 15 5.86 19.82 2.66
CA ILE A 15 4.47 19.54 2.26
C ILE A 15 3.54 20.46 3.06
N PRO A 16 2.78 21.37 2.39
CA PRO A 16 1.86 22.28 3.07
C PRO A 16 0.79 21.52 3.85
N ARG A 17 0.24 22.17 4.87
CA ARG A 17 -0.71 21.57 5.82
C ARG A 17 -1.93 20.96 5.13
N ASP A 18 -2.46 21.62 4.10
CA ASP A 18 -3.66 21.16 3.39
C ASP A 18 -3.43 19.83 2.66
N PHE A 19 -2.30 19.70 1.97
CA PHE A 19 -1.91 18.45 1.30
C PHE A 19 -1.63 17.34 2.31
N ARG A 20 -1.00 17.69 3.44
CA ARG A 20 -0.72 16.76 4.54
C ARG A 20 -2.00 16.16 5.10
N ASN A 21 -3.02 17.00 5.32
CA ASN A 21 -4.34 16.59 5.81
C ASN A 21 -5.09 15.76 4.76
N ALA A 22 -5.07 16.19 3.50
CA ALA A 22 -5.74 15.48 2.40
C ALA A 22 -5.18 14.07 2.18
N LEU A 23 -3.85 13.92 2.24
CA LEU A 23 -3.16 12.64 2.06
C LEU A 23 -3.03 11.83 3.37
N LYS A 24 -3.50 12.38 4.51
CA LYS A 24 -3.38 11.78 5.85
C LYS A 24 -1.95 11.28 6.15
N ILE A 25 -0.97 12.13 5.85
CA ILE A 25 0.46 11.89 6.07
C ILE A 25 0.84 12.60 7.38
N TYR A 26 1.39 11.86 8.34
CA TYR A 26 1.87 12.41 9.61
C TYR A 26 3.38 12.23 9.72
N PRO A 27 4.07 12.94 10.63
CA PRO A 27 5.47 12.66 10.92
C PRO A 27 5.70 11.16 11.16
N GLY A 28 6.70 10.56 10.50
CA GLY A 28 6.95 9.11 10.55
C GLY A 28 6.16 8.26 9.55
N SER A 29 5.25 8.86 8.77
CA SER A 29 4.56 8.15 7.68
C SER A 29 5.52 7.83 6.54
N ARG A 30 5.46 6.60 6.03
CA ARG A 30 6.16 6.20 4.80
C ARG A 30 5.42 6.77 3.59
N VAL A 31 6.18 7.13 2.56
CA VAL A 31 5.68 7.75 1.33
C VAL A 31 6.44 7.15 0.15
N LEU A 32 5.73 6.80 -0.92
CA LEU A 32 6.29 6.32 -2.16
C LEU A 32 6.48 7.51 -3.11
N PHE A 33 7.69 7.65 -3.64
CA PHE A 33 8.01 8.63 -4.67
C PHE A 33 8.16 7.92 -6.01
N ARG A 34 7.44 8.40 -7.02
CA ARG A 34 7.53 7.91 -8.40
C ARG A 34 7.89 9.08 -9.31
N LEU A 35 8.89 8.88 -10.17
CA LEU A 35 9.25 9.85 -11.20
C LEU A 35 8.52 9.48 -12.49
N THR A 36 7.57 10.31 -12.90
CA THR A 36 6.79 10.12 -14.13
C THR A 36 7.12 11.27 -15.09
N GLY A 37 8.06 11.03 -16.00
CA GLY A 37 8.60 12.04 -16.90
C GLY A 37 9.33 13.15 -16.13
N ASN A 38 8.79 14.38 -16.19
CA ASN A 38 9.30 15.54 -15.45
C ASN A 38 8.46 15.89 -14.20
N LYS A 39 7.71 14.92 -13.66
CA LYS A 39 6.86 15.10 -12.47
C LYS A 39 7.25 14.10 -11.39
N LEU A 40 7.31 14.57 -10.15
CA LEU A 40 7.43 13.72 -8.98
C LEU A 40 6.04 13.47 -8.42
N GLU A 41 5.58 12.23 -8.55
CA GLU A 41 4.33 11.75 -7.97
C GLU A 41 4.61 11.18 -6.58
N MET A 42 3.73 11.50 -5.65
CA MET A 42 3.89 11.16 -4.25
C MET A 42 2.62 10.47 -3.77
N GLU A 43 2.74 9.23 -3.32
CA GLU A 43 1.62 8.40 -2.88
C GLU A 43 1.89 7.88 -1.47
N LYS A 44 0.83 7.76 -0.66
CA LYS A 44 0.92 7.03 0.60
C LYS A 44 0.87 5.53 0.26
N PRO A 45 1.93 4.75 0.47
CA PRO A 45 1.88 3.33 0.25
C PRO A 45 0.83 2.72 1.17
N PRO A 46 0.08 1.70 0.72
CA PRO A 46 -0.84 0.98 1.58
C PRO A 46 -0.04 0.40 2.75
N SER A 47 -0.22 0.99 3.93
CA SER A 47 0.60 0.70 5.11
C SER A 47 0.16 -0.55 5.87
N ASP A 48 -0.81 -1.29 5.35
CA ASP A 48 -1.46 -2.36 6.07
C ASP A 48 -1.55 -3.58 5.16
N ALA A 49 -0.72 -4.60 5.45
CA ALA A 49 -0.86 -5.90 4.82
C ALA A 49 -2.33 -6.38 4.92
N VAL A 50 -3.00 -6.09 6.06
CA VAL A 50 -4.41 -6.39 6.29
C VAL A 50 -5.34 -5.61 5.36
N ALA A 51 -5.04 -4.34 5.04
CA ALA A 51 -5.84 -3.57 4.09
C ALA A 51 -5.67 -4.10 2.66
N ILE A 52 -4.45 -4.48 2.28
CA ILE A 52 -4.16 -5.13 1.00
C ILE A 52 -4.92 -6.46 0.91
N PHE A 53 -4.79 -7.33 1.93
CA PHE A 53 -5.53 -8.60 1.98
C PHE A 53 -7.05 -8.40 1.95
N LYS A 54 -7.57 -7.36 2.61
CA LYS A 54 -9.01 -7.05 2.63
C LYS A 54 -9.51 -6.51 1.29
N GLU A 55 -8.71 -5.77 0.54
CA GLU A 55 -9.05 -5.38 -0.84
C GLU A 55 -8.98 -6.57 -1.80
N THR A 56 -7.94 -7.39 -1.72
CA THR A 56 -7.83 -8.63 -2.52
C THR A 56 -8.99 -9.58 -2.24
N ALA A 57 -9.40 -9.74 -0.97
CA ALA A 57 -10.54 -10.56 -0.56
C ALA A 57 -11.90 -9.99 -0.99
N LYS A 58 -12.01 -8.69 -1.27
CA LYS A 58 -13.22 -8.10 -1.87
C LYS A 58 -13.29 -8.33 -3.38
N GLY A 59 -12.14 -8.41 -4.06
CA GLY A 59 -12.05 -8.64 -5.50
C GLY A 59 -12.13 -10.12 -5.89
N MET A 60 -11.61 -11.03 -5.06
CA MET A 60 -11.77 -12.47 -5.24
C MET A 60 -13.04 -12.93 -4.51
N GLY A 61 -14.11 -13.16 -5.28
CA GLY A 61 -15.32 -13.80 -4.76
C GLY A 61 -14.97 -15.09 -3.99
N LYS A 62 -15.76 -15.40 -2.96
CA LYS A 62 -15.54 -16.51 -2.00
C LYS A 62 -14.89 -17.72 -2.67
N LEU A 63 -13.57 -17.87 -2.51
CA LEU A 63 -12.92 -19.14 -2.75
C LEU A 63 -13.50 -20.10 -1.70
N ARG A 64 -14.38 -21.00 -2.14
CA ARG A 64 -14.77 -22.17 -1.36
C ARG A 64 -13.55 -23.09 -1.34
N PHE A 65 -12.67 -22.85 -0.38
CA PHE A 65 -11.58 -23.75 -0.05
C PHE A 65 -12.12 -24.71 0.99
N ASP A 66 -12.39 -25.95 0.59
CA ASP A 66 -12.70 -27.01 1.55
C ASP A 66 -11.39 -27.42 2.22
N SER A 67 -11.17 -26.90 3.42
CA SER A 67 -9.96 -27.13 4.20
C SER A 67 -9.82 -28.58 4.66
N HIS A 68 -10.89 -29.38 4.61
CA HIS A 68 -10.84 -30.78 5.00
C HIS A 68 -10.31 -31.64 3.84
N GLU A 69 -10.81 -31.44 2.62
CA GLU A 69 -10.32 -32.15 1.44
C GLU A 69 -8.83 -31.90 1.17
N ALA A 70 -8.39 -30.63 1.21
CA ALA A 70 -7.00 -30.27 0.96
C ALA A 70 -6.01 -30.86 2.00
N TYR A 71 -6.47 -31.10 3.24
CA TYR A 71 -5.66 -31.69 4.30
C TYR A 71 -5.53 -33.22 4.14
N VAL A 72 -6.59 -33.88 3.66
CA VAL A 72 -6.57 -35.33 3.39
C VAL A 72 -5.66 -35.63 2.20
N GLU A 73 -5.72 -34.83 1.15
CA GLU A 73 -4.84 -34.96 -0.03
C GLU A 73 -3.35 -34.84 0.36
N GLU A 74 -3.00 -33.85 1.19
CA GLU A 74 -1.62 -33.66 1.67
C GLU A 74 -1.15 -34.82 2.58
N LEU A 75 -2.06 -35.44 3.33
CA LEU A 75 -1.74 -36.62 4.14
C LEU A 75 -1.51 -37.86 3.29
N GLU A 76 -2.31 -38.06 2.24
CA GLU A 76 -2.15 -39.18 1.30
C GLU A 76 -0.82 -39.08 0.52
N GLU A 77 -0.41 -37.87 0.12
CA GLU A 77 0.89 -37.62 -0.50
C GLU A 77 2.08 -37.91 0.42
N ARG A 78 1.91 -37.83 1.74
CA ARG A 78 2.97 -38.13 2.72
C ARG A 78 3.06 -39.62 3.08
N VAL A 79 2.02 -40.40 2.78
CA VAL A 79 1.93 -41.82 3.13
C VAL A 79 2.29 -42.73 1.94
N ASN A 80 2.31 -42.20 0.71
CA ASN A 80 2.96 -42.82 -0.46
C ASN A 80 4.43 -42.44 -0.58
#